data_AF-A0A9E5E1M1-F1
#
_entry.id   AF-A0A9E5E1M1-F1
#
_cell.length_a   1.000
_cell.length_b   1.000
_cell.length_c   1.000
_cell.angle_alpha   90.00
_cell.angle_beta   90.00
_cell.angle_gamma   90.00
#
_symmetry.space_group_name_H-M   'P 1'
#
loop_
_entity.id
_entity.type
_entity.pdbx_description
1 polymer ?
#
loop_
_entity_poly.entity_id
_entity_poly.type
_entity_poly.pdbx_seq_one_letter_code
_entity_poly.pdbx_strand_id
1 'polypeptide(L)'
;MTDRAPLKVAKWPFLLGDALFLGLAYWIMLKVDPFVTIWQTVALFLCVAAGAWLAVTPFIWEYKAAVRLGESDSLADAVQQIKNLESIAAQIQTATGQWQGALDSGNKVLETAQQMNARMDADAAAFADFFKQADEKEKGHLRLEVEKLRRTEADWLQVVVRLLDHVYALQQAGARSGKPELAENLARFQTACRDVTRRVGLVPVEVASGAPFDEQHHQLPDDATAKPASGARVGATLATGYTYQGQSIRSPIVALQSSAEIHPNKEPAATSPSGDSAQPTLI
;
A
#
# COMPACT_ATOMS: atom_id res chain seq x y z
N MET A 1 2.73 -62.61 -31.57
CA MET A 1 2.16 -63.19 -32.80
C MET A 1 2.94 -64.46 -33.10
N THR A 2 2.47 -65.58 -32.56
CA THR A 2 3.09 -66.88 -32.81
C THR A 2 2.26 -67.51 -33.91
N ASP A 3 2.75 -67.46 -35.15
CA ASP A 3 2.11 -68.11 -36.29
C ASP A 3 2.00 -69.62 -36.02
N ARG A 4 0.85 -70.03 -35.49
CA ARG A 4 0.51 -71.45 -35.37
C ARG A 4 0.05 -71.91 -36.73
N ALA A 5 1.02 -72.28 -37.57
CA ALA A 5 0.74 -72.85 -38.88
C ALA A 5 -0.24 -74.05 -38.72
N PRO A 6 -1.31 -74.12 -39.52
CA PRO A 6 -2.26 -75.21 -39.44
C PRO A 6 -1.50 -76.52 -39.64
N LEU A 7 -1.70 -77.48 -38.73
CA LEU A 7 -1.13 -78.82 -38.81
C LEU A 7 -1.51 -79.44 -40.16
N LYS A 8 -0.60 -79.41 -41.12
CA LYS A 8 -0.78 -80.05 -42.43
C LYS A 8 -0.74 -81.56 -42.19
N VAL A 9 -1.86 -82.23 -42.41
CA VAL A 9 -1.91 -83.68 -42.31
C VAL A 9 -1.14 -84.24 -43.50
N ALA A 10 -0.27 -85.21 -43.26
CA ALA A 10 0.44 -85.88 -44.34
C ALA A 10 -0.60 -86.53 -45.27
N LYS A 11 -0.72 -86.01 -46.51
CA LYS A 11 -1.73 -86.46 -47.50
C LYS A 11 -1.37 -87.77 -48.19
N TRP A 12 -0.07 -88.12 -48.15
CA TRP A 12 0.51 -89.30 -48.76
C TRP A 12 -0.09 -90.64 -48.33
N PRO A 13 -0.35 -90.96 -47.04
CA PRO A 13 -0.98 -92.23 -46.65
C PRO A 13 -2.39 -92.42 -47.21
N PHE A 14 -3.18 -91.34 -47.34
CA PHE A 14 -4.53 -91.41 -47.90
C PHE A 14 -4.50 -91.53 -49.43
N LEU A 15 -3.59 -90.80 -50.09
CA LEU A 15 -3.36 -90.91 -51.53
C LEU A 15 -2.81 -92.30 -51.92
N LEU A 16 -1.97 -92.89 -51.06
CA LEU A 16 -1.46 -94.26 -51.21
C LEU A 16 -2.59 -95.28 -51.07
N GLY A 17 -3.53 -95.06 -50.14
CA GLY A 17 -4.73 -95.87 -49.97
C GLY A 17 -5.64 -95.82 -51.19
N ASP A 18 -5.91 -94.62 -51.73
CA ASP A 18 -6.69 -94.44 -52.96
C ASP A 18 -6.01 -95.13 -54.17
N ALA A 19 -4.70 -94.94 -54.33
CA ALA A 19 -3.92 -95.61 -55.38
C ALA A 19 -3.97 -97.15 -55.27
N LEU A 20 -3.98 -97.70 -54.04
CA LEU A 20 -4.14 -99.12 -53.79
C LEU A 20 -5.54 -99.61 -54.23
N PHE A 21 -6.60 -98.89 -53.89
CA PHE A 21 -7.98 -99.25 -54.27
C PHE A 21 -8.23 -99.11 -55.78
N LEU A 22 -7.67 -98.08 -56.43
CA LEU A 22 -7.70 -97.93 -57.88
C LEU A 22 -6.89 -99.02 -58.58
N GLY A 23 -5.73 -99.40 -58.02
CA GLY A 23 -4.94 -100.53 -58.50
C GLY A 23 -5.71 -101.85 -58.38
N LEU A 24 -6.45 -102.05 -57.29
CA LEU A 24 -7.28 -103.24 -57.07
C LEU A 24 -8.50 -103.27 -58.01
N ALA A 25 -9.12 -102.12 -58.28
CA ALA A 25 -10.19 -101.98 -59.27
C ALA A 25 -9.68 -102.25 -60.70
N TYR A 26 -8.51 -101.73 -61.06
CA TYR A 26 -7.87 -101.99 -62.34
C TYR A 26 -7.51 -103.48 -62.51
N TRP A 27 -7.01 -104.12 -61.44
CA TRP A 27 -6.74 -105.55 -61.44
C TRP A 27 -8.02 -106.37 -61.69
N ILE A 28 -9.11 -106.04 -61.00
CA ILE A 28 -10.42 -106.70 -61.22
C ILE A 28 -10.84 -106.53 -62.69
N MET A 29 -10.65 -105.36 -63.29
CA MET A 29 -11.01 -105.09 -64.69
C MET A 29 -10.21 -105.93 -65.70
N LEU A 30 -8.93 -106.23 -65.42
CA LEU A 30 -8.08 -107.06 -66.29
C LEU A 30 -8.42 -108.57 -66.24
N LYS A 31 -9.15 -109.03 -65.23
CA LYS A 31 -9.45 -110.46 -64.99
C LYS A 31 -10.88 -110.85 -65.34
N VAL A 32 -11.65 -109.96 -65.97
CA VAL A 32 -13.08 -110.17 -66.27
C VAL A 32 -13.28 -110.72 -67.68
N ASP A 33 -14.00 -111.85 -67.77
CA ASP A 33 -14.55 -112.43 -69.00
C ASP A 33 -15.79 -111.64 -69.50
N PRO A 34 -16.21 -111.75 -70.77
CA PRO A 34 -17.22 -110.86 -71.38
C PRO A 34 -18.64 -110.88 -70.77
N PHE A 35 -18.93 -111.78 -69.82
CA PHE A 35 -20.17 -111.80 -69.03
C PHE A 35 -19.91 -111.32 -67.61
N VAL A 36 -20.16 -110.03 -67.37
CA VAL A 36 -19.90 -109.37 -66.08
C VAL A 36 -20.99 -109.75 -65.06
N THR A 37 -20.59 -110.34 -63.93
CA THR A 37 -21.50 -110.68 -62.81
C THR A 37 -21.79 -109.45 -61.94
N ILE A 38 -23.04 -109.29 -61.47
CA ILE A 38 -23.50 -108.16 -60.62
C ILE A 38 -22.59 -107.90 -59.40
N TRP A 39 -21.98 -108.95 -58.84
CA TRP A 39 -21.08 -108.80 -57.69
C TRP A 39 -19.74 -108.14 -58.01
N GLN A 40 -19.25 -108.28 -59.24
CA GLN A 40 -18.00 -107.64 -59.67
C GLN A 40 -18.20 -106.15 -59.94
N THR A 41 -19.35 -105.75 -60.47
CA THR A 41 -19.68 -104.32 -60.65
C THR A 41 -19.83 -103.63 -59.30
N VAL A 42 -20.53 -104.24 -58.34
CA VAL A 42 -20.66 -103.72 -56.97
C VAL A 42 -19.29 -103.57 -56.29
N ALA A 43 -18.40 -104.56 -56.41
CA ALA A 43 -17.05 -104.50 -55.83
C ALA A 43 -16.19 -103.36 -56.43
N LEU A 44 -16.28 -103.13 -57.74
CA LEU A 44 -15.58 -102.04 -58.42
C LEU A 44 -16.09 -100.67 -57.95
N PHE A 45 -17.42 -100.48 -57.92
CA PHE A 45 -18.03 -99.25 -57.40
C PHE A 45 -17.64 -98.99 -55.94
N LEU A 46 -17.61 -100.02 -55.11
CA LEU A 46 -17.23 -99.91 -53.70
C LEU A 46 -15.76 -99.53 -53.54
N CYS A 47 -14.85 -100.10 -54.34
CA CYS A 47 -13.43 -99.72 -54.32
C CYS A 47 -13.21 -98.26 -54.73
N VAL A 48 -13.86 -97.80 -55.81
CA VAL A 48 -13.75 -96.41 -56.28
C VAL A 48 -14.38 -95.44 -55.28
N ALA A 49 -15.53 -95.78 -54.71
CA ALA A 49 -16.18 -94.96 -53.67
C ALA A 49 -15.36 -94.88 -52.38
N ALA A 50 -14.75 -95.99 -51.95
CA ALA A 50 -13.88 -96.03 -50.78
C ALA A 50 -12.57 -95.24 -50.99
N GLY A 51 -11.97 -95.34 -52.17
CA GLY A 51 -10.80 -94.55 -52.57
C GLY A 51 -11.10 -93.05 -52.57
N ALA A 52 -12.19 -92.65 -53.23
CA ALA A 52 -12.63 -91.25 -53.25
C ALA A 52 -12.96 -90.71 -51.85
N TRP A 53 -13.60 -91.54 -50.99
CA TRP A 53 -13.85 -91.18 -49.60
C TRP A 53 -12.53 -90.96 -48.83
N LEU A 54 -11.58 -91.88 -48.95
CA LEU A 54 -10.25 -91.75 -48.34
C LEU A 54 -9.52 -90.49 -48.81
N ALA A 55 -9.59 -90.16 -50.10
CA ALA A 55 -8.96 -88.97 -50.66
C ALA A 55 -9.55 -87.65 -50.12
N VAL A 56 -10.85 -87.63 -49.79
CA VAL A 56 -11.55 -86.44 -49.27
C VAL A 56 -11.37 -86.24 -47.76
N THR A 57 -11.23 -87.32 -46.99
CA THR A 57 -11.08 -87.22 -45.52
C THR A 57 -10.00 -86.25 -45.02
N PRO A 58 -8.75 -86.20 -45.55
CA PRO A 58 -7.74 -85.27 -45.04
C PRO A 58 -8.13 -83.79 -45.23
N PHE A 59 -8.84 -83.44 -46.31
CA PHE A 59 -9.27 -82.06 -46.57
C PHE A 59 -10.34 -81.57 -45.59
N ILE A 60 -11.26 -82.45 -45.18
CA ILE A 60 -12.29 -82.11 -44.19
C ILE A 60 -11.65 -81.86 -42.81
N TRP A 61 -10.63 -82.62 -42.45
CA TRP A 61 -9.92 -82.46 -41.19
C TRP A 61 -9.07 -81.19 -41.18
N GLU A 62 -8.36 -80.90 -42.27
CA GLU A 62 -7.63 -79.63 -42.43
C GLU A 62 -8.59 -78.42 -42.36
N TYR A 63 -9.75 -78.46 -43.02
CA TYR A 63 -10.75 -77.39 -42.93
C TYR A 63 -11.32 -77.22 -41.52
N LYS A 64 -11.68 -78.32 -40.85
CA LYS A 64 -12.17 -78.27 -39.45
C LYS A 64 -11.10 -77.73 -38.49
N ALA A 65 -9.84 -78.09 -38.70
CA ALA A 65 -8.73 -77.57 -37.90
C ALA A 65 -8.50 -76.07 -38.16
N ALA A 66 -8.55 -75.63 -39.41
CA ALA A 66 -8.41 -74.22 -39.79
C ALA A 66 -9.56 -73.35 -39.24
N VAL A 67 -10.80 -73.81 -39.33
CA VAL A 67 -11.97 -73.11 -38.78
C VAL A 67 -11.87 -73.00 -37.26
N ARG A 68 -11.51 -74.07 -36.55
CA ARG A 68 -11.33 -74.03 -35.08
C ARG A 68 -10.21 -73.09 -34.64
N LEU A 69 -9.14 -72.97 -35.41
CA LEU A 69 -8.06 -72.00 -35.17
C LEU A 69 -8.57 -70.56 -35.35
N GLY A 70 -9.28 -70.28 -36.44
CA GLY A 70 -9.86 -68.95 -36.68
C GLY A 70 -10.90 -68.53 -35.63
N GLU A 71 -11.77 -69.45 -35.22
CA GLU A 71 -12.71 -69.23 -34.11
C GLU A 71 -11.97 -68.95 -32.79
N SER A 72 -10.89 -69.69 -32.51
CA SER A 72 -10.08 -69.46 -31.32
C SER A 72 -9.36 -68.12 -31.35
N ASP A 73 -8.83 -67.70 -32.51
CA ASP A 73 -8.12 -66.42 -32.66
C ASP A 73 -9.08 -65.23 -32.55
N SER A 74 -10.27 -65.33 -33.14
CA SER A 74 -11.32 -64.30 -33.00
C SER A 74 -11.87 -64.21 -31.57
N LEU A 75 -12.02 -65.34 -30.86
CA LEU A 75 -12.35 -65.35 -29.43
C LEU A 75 -11.22 -64.74 -28.60
N ALA A 76 -9.95 -65.05 -28.91
CA ALA A 76 -8.80 -64.48 -28.23
C ALA A 76 -8.71 -62.96 -28.44
N ASP A 77 -8.96 -62.48 -29.65
CA ASP A 77 -9.01 -61.06 -29.97
C ASP A 77 -10.17 -60.35 -29.26
N ALA A 78 -11.39 -60.93 -29.28
CA ALA A 78 -12.52 -60.40 -28.54
C ALA A 78 -12.25 -60.32 -27.03
N VAL A 79 -11.62 -61.34 -26.43
CA VAL A 79 -11.19 -61.32 -25.03
C VAL A 79 -10.14 -60.25 -24.78
N GLN A 80 -9.20 -60.05 -25.71
CA GLN A 80 -8.19 -58.98 -25.60
C GLN A 80 -8.83 -57.59 -25.67
N GLN A 81 -9.81 -57.39 -26.56
CA GLN A 81 -10.56 -56.15 -26.64
C GLN A 81 -11.36 -55.87 -25.36
N ILE A 82 -11.99 -56.89 -24.76
CA ILE A 82 -12.68 -56.76 -23.47
C ILE A 82 -11.70 -56.33 -22.37
N LYS A 83 -10.51 -56.94 -22.30
CA LYS A 83 -9.46 -56.53 -21.33
C LYS A 83 -8.99 -55.10 -21.54
N ASN A 84 -8.84 -54.68 -22.80
CA ASN A 84 -8.47 -53.30 -23.13
C ASN A 84 -9.57 -52.32 -22.70
N LEU A 85 -10.85 -52.65 -22.93
CA LEU A 85 -11.98 -51.83 -22.48
C LEU A 85 -12.05 -51.74 -20.96
N GLU A 86 -11.79 -52.85 -20.25
CA GLU A 86 -11.72 -52.86 -18.78
C GLU A 86 -10.57 -51.97 -18.27
N SER A 87 -9.41 -52.01 -18.94
CA SER A 87 -8.29 -51.12 -18.63
C SER A 87 -8.64 -49.65 -18.87
N ILE A 88 -9.29 -49.34 -20.00
CA ILE A 88 -9.75 -47.97 -20.32
C ILE A 88 -10.78 -47.51 -19.28
N ALA A 89 -11.73 -48.36 -18.90
CA ALA A 89 -12.72 -48.04 -17.88
C ALA A 89 -12.05 -47.73 -16.52
N ALA A 90 -11.06 -48.54 -16.11
CA ALA A 90 -10.29 -48.30 -14.88
C ALA A 90 -9.48 -46.99 -14.95
N GLN A 91 -8.89 -46.68 -16.10
CA GLN A 91 -8.20 -45.40 -16.32
C GLN A 91 -9.17 -44.22 -16.28
N ILE A 92 -10.34 -44.32 -16.91
CA ILE A 92 -11.38 -43.28 -16.86
C ILE A 92 -11.85 -43.06 -15.42
N GLN A 93 -12.08 -44.12 -14.65
CA GLN A 93 -12.50 -44.01 -13.26
C GLN A 93 -11.41 -43.33 -12.41
N THR A 94 -10.14 -43.66 -12.64
CA THR A 94 -9.00 -43.04 -11.96
C THR A 94 -8.85 -41.57 -12.34
N ALA A 95 -8.90 -41.25 -13.64
CA ALA A 95 -8.82 -39.88 -14.13
C ALA A 95 -10.01 -39.02 -13.63
N THR A 96 -11.21 -39.60 -13.56
CA THR A 96 -12.40 -38.94 -13.00
C THR A 96 -12.22 -38.66 -11.51
N GLY A 97 -11.66 -39.61 -10.75
CA GLY A 97 -11.32 -39.39 -9.34
C GLY A 97 -10.28 -38.30 -9.14
N GLN A 98 -9.23 -38.26 -9.96
CA GLN A 98 -8.20 -37.21 -9.93
C GLN A 98 -8.78 -35.84 -10.28
N TRP A 99 -9.67 -35.77 -11.28
CA TRP A 99 -10.36 -34.54 -11.66
C TRP A 99 -11.26 -34.03 -10.52
N GLN A 100 -12.00 -34.91 -9.86
CA GLN A 100 -12.79 -34.53 -8.70
C GLN A 100 -11.92 -33.99 -7.55
N GLY A 101 -10.77 -34.63 -7.29
CA GLY A 101 -9.80 -34.11 -6.32
C GLY A 101 -9.22 -32.74 -6.71
N ALA A 102 -9.04 -32.48 -8.01
CA ALA A 102 -8.62 -31.18 -8.51
C ALA A 102 -9.71 -30.11 -8.33
N LEU A 103 -10.98 -30.45 -8.59
CA LEU A 103 -12.12 -29.56 -8.34
C LEU A 103 -12.25 -29.22 -6.85
N ASP A 104 -12.14 -30.21 -5.96
CA ASP A 104 -12.19 -29.99 -4.52
C ASP A 104 -11.03 -29.10 -4.04
N SER A 105 -9.83 -29.30 -4.59
CA SER A 105 -8.66 -28.45 -4.28
C SER A 105 -8.86 -27.02 -4.79
N GLY A 106 -9.42 -26.85 -5.99
CA GLY A 106 -9.78 -25.54 -6.55
C GLY A 106 -10.80 -24.80 -5.68
N ASN A 107 -11.83 -25.50 -5.19
CA ASN A 107 -12.82 -24.93 -4.28
C ASN A 107 -12.18 -24.44 -2.96
N LYS A 108 -11.25 -25.22 -2.38
CA LYS A 108 -10.51 -24.80 -1.17
C LYS A 108 -9.63 -23.56 -1.41
N VAL A 109 -8.98 -23.47 -2.57
CA VAL A 109 -8.19 -22.29 -2.94
C VAL A 109 -9.08 -21.06 -3.08
N LEU A 110 -10.25 -21.20 -3.72
CA LEU A 110 -11.22 -20.12 -3.83
C LEU A 110 -11.71 -19.65 -2.46
N GLU A 111 -12.04 -20.58 -1.57
CA GLU A 111 -12.45 -20.26 -0.18
C GLU A 111 -11.33 -19.53 0.58
N THR A 112 -10.09 -20.02 0.48
CA THR A 112 -8.93 -19.38 1.12
C THR A 112 -8.68 -17.97 0.56
N ALA A 113 -8.82 -17.80 -0.75
CA ALA A 113 -8.70 -16.49 -1.40
C ALA A 113 -9.80 -15.52 -0.93
N GLN A 114 -11.05 -16.00 -0.78
CA GLN A 114 -12.13 -15.19 -0.23
C GLN A 114 -11.88 -14.77 1.22
N GLN A 115 -11.40 -15.70 2.07
CA GLN A 115 -11.03 -15.40 3.45
C GLN A 115 -9.85 -14.41 3.51
N MET A 116 -8.86 -14.56 2.64
CA MET A 116 -7.73 -13.63 2.52
C MET A 116 -8.21 -12.23 2.14
N ASN A 117 -9.08 -12.10 1.13
CA ASN A 117 -9.64 -10.80 0.74
C ASN A 117 -10.42 -10.15 1.89
N ALA A 118 -11.30 -10.91 2.57
CA ALA A 118 -12.04 -10.39 3.71
C ALA A 118 -11.11 -9.92 4.84
N ARG A 119 -10.01 -10.63 5.09
CA ARG A 119 -8.99 -10.23 6.06
C ARG A 119 -8.21 -9.00 5.60
N MET A 120 -7.87 -8.90 4.31
CA MET A 120 -7.20 -7.73 3.75
C MET A 120 -8.07 -6.47 3.87
N ASP A 121 -9.37 -6.58 3.61
CA ASP A 121 -10.32 -5.47 3.79
C ASP A 121 -10.41 -5.04 5.27
N ALA A 122 -10.46 -6.02 6.19
CA ALA A 122 -10.48 -5.76 7.63
C ALA A 122 -9.16 -5.11 8.11
N ASP A 123 -8.02 -5.60 7.66
CA ASP A 123 -6.71 -5.05 8.00
C ASP A 123 -6.56 -3.62 7.43
N ALA A 124 -7.02 -3.37 6.19
CA ALA A 124 -7.02 -2.03 5.60
C ALA A 124 -7.86 -1.04 6.39
N ALA A 125 -9.06 -1.44 6.84
CA ALA A 125 -9.90 -0.62 7.71
C ALA A 125 -9.22 -0.35 9.06
N ALA A 126 -8.62 -1.38 9.68
CA ALA A 126 -7.91 -1.24 10.95
C ALA A 126 -6.69 -0.31 10.85
N PHE A 127 -5.93 -0.37 9.76
CA PHE A 127 -4.82 0.56 9.51
C PHE A 127 -5.32 1.99 9.33
N ALA A 128 -6.41 2.21 8.59
CA ALA A 128 -6.99 3.53 8.41
C ALA A 128 -7.45 4.12 9.76
N ASP A 129 -8.11 3.33 10.58
CA ASP A 129 -8.53 3.73 11.92
C ASP A 129 -7.34 4.02 12.84
N PHE A 130 -6.28 3.21 12.76
CA PHE A 130 -5.05 3.45 13.53
C PHE A 130 -4.38 4.78 13.14
N PHE A 131 -4.25 5.07 11.84
CA PHE A 131 -3.66 6.34 11.39
C PHE A 131 -4.49 7.54 11.83
N LYS A 132 -5.82 7.43 11.75
CA LYS A 132 -6.71 8.49 12.21
C LYS A 132 -6.55 8.74 13.72
N GLN A 133 -6.52 7.67 14.52
CA GLN A 133 -6.35 7.79 15.97
C GLN A 133 -4.96 8.32 16.36
N ALA A 134 -3.91 7.89 15.67
CA ALA A 134 -2.55 8.36 15.88
C ALA A 134 -2.42 9.86 15.55
N ASP A 135 -2.96 10.30 14.40
CA ASP A 135 -2.97 11.69 13.96
C ASP A 135 -3.76 12.59 14.93
N GLU A 136 -4.96 12.16 15.35
CA GLU A 136 -5.76 12.89 16.33
C GLU A 136 -5.04 13.03 17.69
N LYS A 137 -4.37 11.96 18.15
CA LYS A 137 -3.61 11.97 19.39
C LYS A 137 -2.38 12.86 19.30
N GLU A 138 -1.62 12.78 18.21
CA GLU A 138 -0.44 13.61 18.00
C GLU A 138 -0.82 15.08 17.88
N LYS A 139 -1.85 15.42 17.10
CA LYS A 139 -2.37 16.79 17.02
C LYS A 139 -2.86 17.30 18.37
N GLY A 140 -3.54 16.46 19.15
CA GLY A 140 -3.96 16.79 20.51
C GLY A 140 -2.78 17.10 21.41
N HIS A 141 -1.75 16.26 21.36
CA HIS A 141 -0.51 16.44 22.12
C HIS A 141 0.23 17.73 21.72
N LEU A 142 0.47 17.94 20.42
CA LEU A 142 1.17 19.11 19.91
C LEU A 142 0.43 20.42 20.23
N ARG A 143 -0.91 20.42 20.16
CA ARG A 143 -1.71 21.60 20.59
C ARG A 143 -1.48 21.95 22.05
N LEU A 144 -1.39 20.94 22.93
CA LEU A 144 -1.11 21.17 24.34
C LEU A 144 0.31 21.66 24.58
N GLU A 145 1.30 21.16 23.85
CA GLU A 145 2.68 21.66 23.93
C GLU A 145 2.77 23.11 23.47
N VAL A 146 2.12 23.46 22.35
CA VAL A 146 2.06 24.85 21.86
C VAL A 146 1.39 25.77 22.88
N GLU A 147 0.25 25.37 23.46
CA GLU A 147 -0.44 26.18 24.47
C GLU A 147 0.40 26.36 25.75
N LYS A 148 1.11 25.30 26.18
CA LYS A 148 2.05 25.38 27.31
C LYS A 148 3.18 26.37 27.01
N LEU A 149 3.82 26.24 25.85
CA LEU A 149 4.91 27.14 25.45
C LEU A 149 4.43 28.59 25.37
N ARG A 150 3.24 28.83 24.80
CA ARG A 150 2.64 30.16 24.71
C ARG A 150 2.36 30.76 26.08
N ARG A 151 1.87 29.96 27.04
CA ARG A 151 1.66 30.42 28.41
C ARG A 151 2.98 30.75 29.10
N THR A 152 4.00 29.89 28.96
CA THR A 152 5.34 30.16 29.50
C THR A 152 5.98 31.40 28.87
N GLU A 153 5.80 31.62 27.56
CA GLU A 153 6.23 32.83 26.87
C GLU A 153 5.57 34.08 27.44
N ALA A 154 4.25 34.05 27.66
CA ALA A 154 3.52 35.15 28.28
C ALA A 154 4.01 35.47 29.71
N ASP A 155 4.23 34.42 30.52
CA ASP A 155 4.74 34.58 31.88
C ASP A 155 6.16 35.18 31.88
N TRP A 156 7.05 34.69 31.01
CA TRP A 156 8.41 35.22 30.87
C TRP A 156 8.42 36.67 30.37
N LEU A 157 7.57 36.99 29.39
CA LEU A 157 7.38 38.36 28.91
C LEU A 157 6.99 39.30 30.05
N GLN A 158 6.06 38.89 30.91
CA GLN A 158 5.65 39.70 32.05
C GLN A 158 6.82 39.94 33.04
N VAL A 159 7.65 38.93 33.28
CA VAL A 159 8.85 39.07 34.12
C VAL A 159 9.83 40.07 33.52
N VAL A 160 10.11 39.97 32.21
CA VAL A 160 11.02 40.89 31.51
C VAL A 160 10.47 42.32 31.50
N VAL A 161 9.17 42.51 31.25
CA VAL A 161 8.50 43.82 31.31
C VAL A 161 8.65 44.45 32.69
N ARG A 162 8.41 43.69 33.77
CA ARG A 162 8.59 44.20 35.15
C ARG A 162 10.05 44.54 35.44
N LEU A 163 11.00 43.74 34.95
CA LEU A 163 12.42 44.04 35.09
C LEU A 163 12.77 45.36 34.38
N LEU A 164 12.30 45.54 33.14
CA LEU A 164 12.53 46.78 32.39
C LEU A 164 11.87 48.00 33.05
N ASP A 165 10.74 47.83 33.74
CA ASP A 165 10.12 48.90 34.54
C ASP A 165 11.02 49.34 35.69
N HIS A 166 11.64 48.39 36.40
CA HIS A 166 12.62 48.73 37.44
C HIS A 166 13.84 49.45 36.84
N VAL A 167 14.30 49.04 35.66
CA VAL A 167 15.39 49.73 34.95
C VAL A 167 14.99 51.15 34.57
N TYR A 168 13.75 51.35 34.08
CA TYR A 168 13.22 52.68 33.76
C TYR A 168 13.09 53.56 35.01
N ALA A 169 12.51 53.04 36.09
CA ALA A 169 12.39 53.75 37.35
C ALA A 169 13.76 54.15 37.92
N LEU A 170 14.76 53.26 37.80
CA LEU A 170 16.13 53.54 38.22
C LEU A 170 16.76 54.66 37.38
N GLN A 171 16.59 54.62 36.06
CA GLN A 171 17.07 55.69 35.17
C GLN A 171 16.41 57.03 35.50
N GLN A 172 15.10 57.04 35.77
CA GLN A 172 14.37 58.25 36.13
C GLN A 172 14.80 58.80 37.49
N ALA A 173 15.05 57.93 38.48
CA ALA A 173 15.61 58.31 39.77
C ALA A 173 17.03 58.88 39.63
N GLY A 174 17.86 58.27 38.77
CA GLY A 174 19.18 58.76 38.40
C GLY A 174 19.16 60.17 37.83
N ALA A 175 18.26 60.43 36.89
CA ALA A 175 18.06 61.75 36.29
C ALA A 175 17.65 62.81 37.33
N ARG A 176 16.88 62.43 38.35
CA ARG A 176 16.44 63.34 39.44
C ARG A 176 17.47 63.48 40.56
N SER A 177 18.52 62.65 40.61
CA SER A 177 19.48 62.61 41.72
C SER A 177 20.45 63.80 41.78
N GLY A 178 20.51 64.62 40.71
CA GLY A 178 21.46 65.74 40.59
C GLY A 178 22.92 65.33 40.33
N LYS A 179 23.20 64.03 40.16
CA LYS A 179 24.55 63.51 39.86
C LYS A 179 24.65 63.13 38.36
N PRO A 180 25.35 63.93 37.52
CA PRO A 180 25.33 63.75 36.06
C PRO A 180 25.96 62.42 35.61
N GLU A 181 27.08 62.01 36.21
CA GLU A 181 27.75 60.74 35.88
C GLU A 181 26.86 59.52 36.15
N LEU A 182 26.09 59.55 37.24
CA LEU A 182 25.15 58.48 37.58
C LEU A 182 24.00 58.44 36.57
N ALA A 183 23.46 59.58 36.19
CA ALA A 183 22.39 59.66 35.19
C ALA A 183 22.85 59.12 33.83
N GLU A 184 24.08 59.44 33.40
CA GLU A 184 24.63 58.95 32.14
C GLU A 184 24.86 57.42 32.17
N ASN A 185 25.44 56.89 33.25
CA ASN A 185 25.66 55.45 33.40
C ASN A 185 24.35 54.66 33.40
N LEU A 186 23.32 55.16 34.09
CA LEU A 186 22.00 54.52 34.12
C LEU A 186 21.27 54.61 32.77
N ALA A 187 21.44 55.72 32.04
CA ALA A 187 20.92 55.84 30.67
C ALA A 187 21.59 54.84 29.72
N ARG A 188 22.92 54.70 29.77
CA ARG A 188 23.65 53.69 28.98
C ARG A 188 23.20 52.27 29.32
N PHE A 189 23.05 51.95 30.61
CA PHE A 189 22.56 50.65 31.07
C PHE A 189 21.14 50.36 30.54
N GLN A 190 20.23 51.32 30.63
CA GLN A 190 18.88 51.18 30.11
C GLN A 190 18.87 50.93 28.60
N THR A 191 19.64 51.69 27.82
CA THR A 191 19.76 51.49 26.37
C THR A 191 20.27 50.08 26.05
N ALA A 192 21.29 49.60 26.78
CA ALA A 192 21.79 48.24 26.60
C ALA A 192 20.72 47.18 26.89
N CYS A 193 19.94 47.32 27.96
CA CYS A 193 18.82 46.42 28.25
C CYS A 193 17.78 46.43 27.12
N ARG A 194 17.42 47.62 26.60
CA ARG A 194 16.46 47.76 25.50
C ARG A 194 16.94 47.14 24.20
N ASP A 195 18.23 47.26 23.90
CA ASP A 195 18.81 46.67 22.69
C ASP A 195 18.83 45.14 22.78
N VAL A 196 19.05 44.56 23.97
CA VAL A 196 18.95 43.11 24.19
C VAL A 196 17.51 42.63 23.97
N THR A 197 16.51 43.32 24.53
CA THR A 197 15.11 42.90 24.40
C THR A 197 14.52 43.16 23.01
N ARG A 198 15.03 44.16 22.28
CA ARG A 198 14.62 44.41 20.89
C ARG A 198 14.90 43.20 19.98
N ARG A 199 15.97 42.42 20.25
CA ARG A 199 16.33 41.24 19.45
C ARG A 199 15.30 40.11 19.53
N VAL A 200 14.53 40.04 20.62
CA VAL A 200 13.42 39.10 20.76
C VAL A 200 12.08 39.74 20.39
N GLY A 201 12.09 40.94 19.81
CA GLY A 201 10.89 41.65 19.37
C GLY A 201 10.17 42.43 20.47
N LEU A 202 10.73 42.53 21.68
CA LEU A 202 10.16 43.35 22.76
C LEU A 202 10.69 44.78 22.67
N VAL A 203 9.81 45.73 22.37
CA VAL A 203 10.15 47.14 22.14
C VAL A 203 9.41 48.04 23.11
N PRO A 204 10.13 48.88 23.89
CA PRO A 204 9.50 49.87 24.75
C PRO A 204 8.87 50.99 23.93
N VAL A 205 7.70 51.45 24.35
CA VAL A 205 6.98 52.58 23.78
C VAL A 205 6.95 53.71 24.80
N GLU A 206 7.54 54.84 24.44
CA GLU A 206 7.48 56.08 25.22
C GLU A 206 6.78 57.17 24.44
N VAL A 207 6.02 58.01 25.14
CA VAL A 207 5.32 59.13 24.54
C VAL A 207 6.02 60.43 24.92
N ALA A 208 6.43 61.17 23.90
CA ALA A 208 7.10 62.45 24.08
C ALA A 208 6.16 63.48 24.74
N SER A 209 6.75 64.38 25.54
CA SER A 209 6.02 65.52 26.08
C SER A 209 5.48 66.40 24.94
N GLY A 210 4.24 66.86 25.09
CA GLY A 210 3.52 67.64 24.09
C GLY A 210 2.81 66.81 23.01
N ALA A 211 2.98 65.48 22.95
CA ALA A 211 2.25 64.64 21.99
C ALA A 211 0.73 64.62 22.31
N PRO A 212 -0.14 64.47 21.29
CA PRO A 212 -1.58 64.34 21.52
C PRO A 212 -1.88 63.06 22.33
N PHE A 213 -2.80 63.17 23.27
CA PHE A 213 -3.28 62.01 24.01
C PHE A 213 -4.25 61.18 23.15
N ASP A 214 -4.04 59.86 23.12
CA ASP A 214 -4.87 58.89 22.41
C ASP A 214 -5.37 57.84 23.41
N GLU A 215 -6.69 57.77 23.60
CA GLU A 215 -7.35 56.83 24.52
C GLU A 215 -7.15 55.35 24.14
N GLN A 216 -6.88 55.04 22.87
CA GLN A 216 -6.70 53.66 22.42
C GLN A 216 -5.29 53.14 22.69
N HIS A 217 -4.30 54.04 22.66
CA HIS A 217 -2.89 53.66 22.74
C HIS A 217 -2.20 54.13 24.03
N HIS A 218 -2.82 55.02 24.81
CA HIS A 218 -2.27 55.53 26.07
C HIS A 218 -3.19 55.21 27.24
N GLN A 219 -2.59 54.99 28.41
CA GLN A 219 -3.32 54.76 29.65
C GLN A 219 -3.05 55.90 30.64
N LEU A 220 -4.09 56.35 31.35
CA LEU A 220 -3.95 57.28 32.47
C LEU A 220 -3.71 56.49 33.77
N PRO A 221 -3.01 57.05 34.77
CA PRO A 221 -2.88 56.43 36.08
C PRO A 221 -4.23 56.15 36.72
N ASP A 222 -4.35 55.07 37.49
CA ASP A 222 -5.63 54.65 38.10
C ASP A 222 -6.23 55.71 39.04
N ASP A 223 -5.41 56.59 39.61
CA ASP A 223 -5.84 57.69 40.50
C ASP A 223 -6.36 58.93 39.72
N ALA A 224 -6.30 58.92 38.39
CA ALA A 224 -6.76 60.02 37.56
C ALA A 224 -8.30 60.06 37.49
N THR A 225 -8.90 60.85 38.38
CA THR A 225 -10.36 61.03 38.50
C THR A 225 -10.97 61.95 37.43
N ALA A 226 -10.15 62.67 36.66
CA ALA A 226 -10.60 63.61 35.65
C ALA A 226 -10.59 62.99 34.25
N LYS A 227 -11.72 63.05 33.53
CA LYS A 227 -11.75 62.71 32.11
C LYS A 227 -10.84 63.68 31.33
N PRO A 228 -10.01 63.18 30.40
CA PRO A 228 -9.13 64.02 29.61
C PRO A 228 -9.95 65.06 28.84
N ALA A 229 -9.51 66.33 28.89
CA ALA A 229 -10.11 67.39 28.09
C ALA A 229 -9.91 67.09 26.59
N SER A 230 -10.84 67.54 25.74
CA SER A 230 -10.71 67.41 24.29
C SER A 230 -9.42 68.09 23.81
N GLY A 231 -8.52 67.32 23.19
CA GLY A 231 -7.20 67.81 22.76
C GLY A 231 -6.10 67.80 23.85
N ALA A 232 -6.27 67.05 24.94
CA ALA A 232 -5.26 66.90 25.97
C ALA A 232 -3.91 66.43 25.38
N ARG A 233 -2.81 66.95 25.95
CA ARG A 233 -1.45 66.60 25.56
C ARG A 233 -0.75 65.86 26.69
N VAL A 234 0.13 64.94 26.32
CA VAL A 234 0.97 64.19 27.25
C VAL A 234 2.03 65.13 27.84
N GLY A 235 2.11 65.21 29.17
CA GLY A 235 3.17 65.93 29.89
C GLY A 235 4.41 65.07 30.04
N ALA A 236 4.25 63.83 30.54
CA ALA A 236 5.35 62.90 30.70
C ALA A 236 4.88 61.44 30.65
N THR A 237 5.76 60.54 30.26
CA THR A 237 5.56 59.10 30.41
C THR A 237 5.92 58.68 31.83
N LEU A 238 4.93 58.19 32.58
CA LEU A 238 5.10 57.71 33.96
C LEU A 238 5.56 56.25 34.00
N ALA A 239 5.04 55.42 33.09
CA ALA A 239 5.52 54.05 32.89
C ALA A 239 5.57 53.73 31.38
N THR A 240 6.62 53.05 30.96
CA THR A 240 6.84 52.67 29.57
C THR A 240 5.78 51.69 29.08
N GLY A 241 5.29 51.85 27.86
CA GLY A 241 4.53 50.82 27.17
C GLY A 241 5.45 49.75 26.60
N TYR A 242 4.89 48.61 26.18
CA TYR A 242 5.65 47.57 25.50
C TYR A 242 4.84 46.93 24.37
N THR A 243 5.54 46.70 23.27
CA THR A 243 5.06 45.87 22.15
C THR A 243 5.94 44.64 22.02
N TYR A 244 5.36 43.51 21.64
CA TYR A 244 6.07 42.27 21.36
C TYR A 244 5.70 41.77 19.97
N GLN A 245 6.70 41.64 19.10
CA GLN A 245 6.51 41.23 17.71
C GLN A 245 5.44 42.05 16.98
N GLY A 246 5.32 43.34 17.32
CA GLY A 246 4.34 44.28 16.74
C GLY A 246 2.95 44.29 17.40
N GLN A 247 2.68 43.41 18.36
CA GLN A 247 1.44 43.40 19.15
C GLN A 247 1.63 44.18 20.45
N SER A 248 0.66 45.01 20.85
CA SER A 248 0.71 45.72 22.13
C SER A 248 0.50 44.75 23.30
N ILE A 249 1.46 44.68 24.22
CA ILE A 249 1.32 43.95 25.49
C ILE A 249 0.80 44.89 26.57
N ARG A 250 1.28 46.13 26.58
CA ARG A 250 0.90 47.14 27.56
C ARG A 250 1.02 48.54 26.98
N SER A 251 -0.03 49.33 27.14
CA SER A 251 -0.01 50.76 26.78
C SER A 251 0.88 51.56 27.74
N PRO A 252 1.62 52.58 27.25
CA PRO A 252 2.34 53.50 28.12
C PRO A 252 1.37 54.23 29.07
N ILE A 253 1.78 54.37 30.33
CA ILE A 253 1.06 55.18 31.31
C ILE A 253 1.59 56.60 31.24
N VAL A 254 0.73 57.57 30.96
CA VAL A 254 1.11 58.96 30.73
C VAL A 254 0.42 59.91 31.70
N ALA A 255 1.14 60.93 32.15
CA ALA A 255 0.55 62.10 32.80
C ALA A 255 0.16 63.12 31.73
N LEU A 256 -1.00 63.76 31.88
CA LEU A 256 -1.39 64.88 31.03
C LEU A 256 -0.69 66.16 31.49
N GLN A 257 -0.47 67.10 30.57
CA GLN A 257 0.02 68.44 30.93
C GLN A 257 -1.00 69.13 31.83
N SER A 258 -0.54 69.65 32.97
CA SER A 258 -1.34 70.54 33.81
C SER A 258 -1.47 71.90 33.10
N SER A 259 -2.64 72.54 33.16
CA SER A 259 -2.87 73.88 32.58
C SER A 259 -1.90 74.97 33.09
N ALA A 260 -1.07 74.69 34.09
CA ALA A 260 -0.02 75.57 34.60
C ALA A 260 1.30 75.54 33.78
N GLU A 261 1.52 74.58 32.88
CA GLU A 261 2.75 74.47 32.06
C GLU A 261 2.62 75.04 30.65
N ILE A 262 1.53 75.77 30.35
CA ILE A 262 1.44 76.58 29.12
C ILE A 262 2.27 77.85 29.32
N HIS A 263 3.60 77.74 29.22
CA HIS A 263 4.43 78.90 28.94
C HIS A 263 4.34 79.19 27.43
N PRO A 264 3.72 80.31 27.01
CA PRO A 264 3.87 80.75 25.63
C PRO A 264 5.33 81.17 25.44
N ASN A 265 5.91 80.58 24.39
CA ASN A 265 7.13 80.96 23.72
C ASN A 265 7.43 82.46 23.87
N LYS A 266 8.57 82.79 24.46
CA LYS A 266 9.08 84.16 24.57
C LYS A 266 9.44 84.65 23.16
N GLU A 267 8.60 85.52 22.62
CA GLU A 267 8.88 86.29 21.42
C GLU A 267 10.15 87.15 21.63
N PRO A 268 11.06 87.23 20.65
CA PRO A 268 12.36 87.87 20.85
C PRO A 268 12.21 89.39 20.91
N ALA A 269 12.63 89.96 22.02
CA ALA A 269 12.72 91.41 22.21
C ALA A 269 13.67 92.02 21.17
N ALA A 270 13.11 92.82 20.27
CA ALA A 270 13.84 93.68 19.36
C ALA A 270 14.75 94.62 20.15
N THR A 271 16.05 94.46 19.97
CA THR A 271 17.08 95.37 20.49
C THR A 271 17.24 96.52 19.51
N SER A 272 16.83 97.72 19.91
CA SER A 272 17.31 98.97 19.29
C SER A 272 18.57 99.42 20.02
N PRO A 273 19.68 99.73 19.35
CA PRO A 273 20.85 100.33 19.99
C PRO A 273 20.90 101.84 19.72
N SER A 274 20.91 102.63 20.80
CA SER A 274 21.55 103.96 20.85
C SER A 274 22.87 103.77 21.60
N GLY A 275 24.04 103.86 20.94
CA GLY A 275 24.89 105.08 20.85
C GLY A 275 25.40 105.47 22.25
N ASP A 276 26.68 105.57 22.61
CA ASP A 276 27.92 105.98 21.94
C ASP A 276 29.01 105.79 23.04
N SER A 277 30.22 105.25 22.86
CA SER A 277 31.39 105.94 22.32
C SER A 277 32.69 105.18 22.65
N ALA A 278 33.70 105.45 21.81
CA ALA A 278 35.16 105.42 22.05
C ALA A 278 36.00 104.15 21.69
N GLN A 279 36.54 104.25 20.47
CA GLN A 279 37.84 103.80 19.88
C GLN A 279 39.07 103.73 20.82
N PRO A 280 40.23 103.09 20.46
CA PRO A 280 40.97 103.14 19.17
C PRO A 280 41.54 101.77 18.65
N THR A 281 42.05 101.59 17.42
CA THR A 281 43.41 101.97 16.94
C THR A 281 43.66 101.40 15.51
N LEU A 282 44.51 102.06 14.71
CA LEU A 282 45.26 101.60 13.49
C LEU A 282 44.40 101.34 12.23
N ILE A 283 44.57 102.01 11.08
CA ILE A 283 45.76 102.49 10.34
C ILE A 283 45.45 103.86 9.70
#